data_AF-A0A4R9J9A4-F1
#
_entry.id   AF-A0A4R9J9A4-F1
#
_cell.length_a   1.000
_cell.length_b   1.000
_cell.length_c   1.000
_cell.angle_alpha   90.00
_cell.angle_beta   90.00
_cell.angle_gamma   90.00
#
_symmetry.space_group_name_H-M   'P 1'
#
loop_
_entity.id
_entity.type
_entity.pdbx_description
1 polymer ?
#
loop_
_entity_poly.entity_id
_entity_poly.type
_entity_poly.pdbx_seq_one_letter_code
_entity_poly.pdbx_strand_id
1 'polypeptide(L)'
;MGLLKESLKDFFQTKKDWISFGGVFLLFLIFWSYNYSFRFAPLFTQALKDNQIGLSLFYFLFFAAGALVIYPIVLAFYGRLNEFKPSIPLILGFVVVLAIVCSARIRDSELFRWAGSSSIEIAMLTINYVGTILAYIVLPIAWIIVRKNSPDRFLGLSKSPKFGEVLFLLGLMLPIIAIASFSLSFLSVYPRFAGRLSDGYLIYPPALWIILFEISYALDFAVLETFFRGFMVFPLASRVGSKPAVLGMAFMYGLLHFTKPQYEALGSFFGGFILGMISYRTKSVYAGILIHIGVALAMELAATLQFLYFME
;
A
#
# COMPACT_ATOMS: atom_id res chain seq x y z
N MET A 1 -22.48 4.16 -8.38
CA MET A 1 -22.31 5.60 -8.08
C MET A 1 -22.64 5.99 -6.63
N GLY A 2 -23.62 5.33 -5.97
CA GLY A 2 -24.02 5.67 -4.59
C GLY A 2 -22.90 5.59 -3.54
N LEU A 3 -22.17 4.47 -3.46
CA LEU A 3 -21.20 4.25 -2.38
C LEU A 3 -20.08 5.30 -2.27
N LEU A 4 -19.41 5.65 -3.38
CA LEU A 4 -18.34 6.65 -3.35
C LEU A 4 -18.89 8.02 -2.91
N LYS A 5 -19.99 8.45 -3.53
CA LYS A 5 -20.64 9.74 -3.23
C LYS A 5 -21.10 9.80 -1.78
N GLU A 6 -21.70 8.73 -1.27
CA GLU A 6 -22.16 8.63 0.11
C GLU A 6 -20.98 8.61 1.10
N SER A 7 -19.90 7.88 0.80
CA SER A 7 -18.71 7.84 1.65
C SER A 7 -18.04 9.21 1.74
N LEU A 8 -17.99 9.96 0.64
CA LEU A 8 -17.51 11.35 0.64
C LEU A 8 -18.42 12.26 1.45
N LYS A 9 -19.74 12.13 1.30
CA LYS A 9 -20.72 12.92 2.07
C LYS A 9 -20.64 12.64 3.57
N ASP A 10 -20.43 11.39 3.96
CA ASP A 10 -20.23 10.99 5.36
C ASP A 10 -18.95 11.56 5.97
N PHE A 11 -17.87 11.62 5.18
CA PHE A 11 -16.61 12.15 5.65
C PHE A 11 -16.68 13.69 5.78
N PHE A 12 -17.12 14.36 4.72
CA PHE A 12 -17.12 15.82 4.59
C PHE A 12 -18.41 16.47 5.08
N GLN A 13 -18.72 16.30 6.37
CA GLN A 13 -19.94 16.83 6.98
C GLN A 13 -19.78 18.24 7.52
N THR A 14 -18.56 18.60 7.95
CA THR A 14 -18.27 19.87 8.62
C THR A 14 -17.11 20.60 7.95
N LYS A 15 -17.02 21.92 8.14
CA LYS A 15 -15.86 22.72 7.69
C LYS A 15 -14.53 22.15 8.21
N LYS A 16 -14.54 21.62 9.43
CA LYS A 16 -13.39 20.97 10.06
C LYS A 16 -12.90 19.74 9.30
N ASP A 17 -13.79 18.96 8.69
CA ASP A 17 -13.40 17.78 7.90
C ASP A 17 -12.68 18.17 6.60
N TRP A 18 -13.11 19.26 5.98
CA TRP A 18 -12.43 19.83 4.81
C TRP A 18 -11.05 20.38 5.18
N ILE A 19 -10.97 21.13 6.28
CA ILE A 19 -9.70 21.68 6.78
C ILE A 19 -8.73 20.56 7.17
N SER A 20 -9.20 19.52 7.87
CA SER A 20 -8.34 18.41 8.29
C SER A 20 -7.82 17.63 7.09
N PHE A 21 -8.66 17.31 6.11
CA PHE A 21 -8.22 16.67 4.86
C PHE A 21 -7.22 17.54 4.10
N GLY A 22 -7.53 18.83 3.90
CA GLY A 22 -6.65 19.76 3.20
C GLY A 22 -5.30 19.94 3.89
N GLY A 23 -5.30 20.04 5.23
CA GLY A 23 -4.07 20.14 6.02
C GLY A 23 -3.21 18.88 5.98
N VAL A 24 -3.83 17.70 6.07
CA VAL A 24 -3.13 16.42 5.93
C VAL A 24 -2.58 16.23 4.52
N PHE A 25 -3.36 16.58 3.50
CA PHE A 25 -2.93 16.49 2.12
C PHE A 25 -1.78 17.47 1.83
N LEU A 26 -1.85 18.71 2.31
CA LEU A 26 -0.75 19.67 2.18
C LEU A 26 0.52 19.17 2.86
N LEU A 27 0.41 18.63 4.07
CA LEU A 27 1.53 18.01 4.76
C LEU A 27 2.12 16.84 3.95
N PHE A 28 1.25 16.00 3.37
CA PHE A 28 1.68 14.91 2.50
C PHE A 28 2.41 15.44 1.26
N LEU A 29 1.91 16.52 0.63
CA LEU A 29 2.57 17.17 -0.50
C LEU A 29 3.95 17.72 -0.14
N ILE A 30 4.16 18.23 1.08
CA ILE A 30 5.49 18.66 1.54
C ILE A 30 6.45 17.47 1.57
N PHE A 31 6.03 16.35 2.18
CA PHE A 31 6.83 15.13 2.30
C PHE A 31 7.10 14.51 0.93
N TRP A 32 6.08 14.45 0.08
CA TRP A 32 6.14 13.99 -1.29
C TRP A 32 7.11 14.85 -2.11
N SER A 33 6.96 16.18 -2.08
CA SER A 33 7.83 17.10 -2.82
C SER A 33 9.29 16.97 -2.39
N TYR A 34 9.54 16.88 -1.08
CA TYR A 34 10.88 16.64 -0.55
C TYR A 34 11.45 15.30 -1.05
N ASN A 35 10.70 14.21 -0.92
CA ASN A 35 11.15 12.89 -1.34
C ASN A 35 11.51 12.84 -2.82
N TYR A 36 10.70 13.44 -3.70
CA TYR A 36 10.94 13.38 -5.15
C TYR A 36 11.93 14.44 -5.65
N SER A 37 12.13 15.54 -4.92
CA SER A 37 13.20 16.50 -5.22
C SER A 37 14.58 15.95 -4.87
N PHE A 38 14.69 15.22 -3.76
CA PHE A 38 15.98 14.73 -3.24
C PHE A 38 16.18 13.22 -3.41
N ARG A 39 15.20 12.51 -3.99
CA ARG A 39 15.14 11.04 -4.07
C ARG A 39 15.38 10.38 -2.72
N PHE A 40 14.87 10.96 -1.63
CA PHE A 40 15.25 10.60 -0.25
C PHE A 40 15.07 9.11 0.05
N ALA A 41 13.84 8.58 0.01
CA ALA A 41 13.61 7.15 0.28
C ALA A 41 14.29 6.22 -0.74
N PRO A 42 14.25 6.47 -2.08
CA PRO A 42 15.01 5.68 -3.04
C PRO A 42 16.52 5.65 -2.79
N LEU A 43 17.12 6.78 -2.44
CA LEU A 43 18.57 6.92 -2.23
C LEU A 43 19.03 6.10 -1.03
N PHE A 44 18.34 6.22 0.12
CA PHE A 44 18.65 5.42 1.30
C PHE A 44 18.37 3.93 1.08
N THR A 45 17.30 3.60 0.35
CA THR A 45 17.00 2.20 0.00
C THR A 45 18.11 1.58 -0.83
N GLN A 46 18.63 2.30 -1.81
CA GLN A 46 19.73 1.83 -2.65
C GLN A 46 21.06 1.77 -1.88
N ALA A 47 21.35 2.78 -1.06
CA ALA A 47 22.59 2.86 -0.29
C ALA A 47 22.67 1.80 0.83
N LEU A 48 21.53 1.41 1.40
CA LEU A 48 21.42 0.44 2.49
C LEU A 48 20.88 -0.92 2.05
N LYS A 49 20.64 -1.13 0.76
CA LYS A 49 20.58 -2.49 0.20
C LYS A 49 21.89 -3.19 0.68
N ASP A 50 22.00 -4.48 0.90
CA ASP A 50 23.24 -5.14 1.37
C ASP A 50 23.55 -4.91 2.87
N ASN A 51 23.07 -3.82 3.50
CA ASN A 51 23.04 -3.66 4.96
C ASN A 51 21.62 -3.81 5.52
N GLN A 52 21.20 -5.05 5.76
CA GLN A 52 19.84 -5.37 6.21
C GLN A 52 19.45 -4.67 7.52
N ILE A 53 20.38 -4.56 8.48
CA ILE A 53 20.10 -3.90 9.78
C ILE A 53 19.92 -2.40 9.56
N GLY A 54 20.83 -1.78 8.80
CA GLY A 54 20.75 -0.36 8.47
C GLY A 54 19.47 -0.01 7.71
N LEU A 55 19.07 -0.84 6.74
CA LEU A 55 17.85 -0.64 5.97
C LEU A 55 16.58 -0.75 6.83
N SER A 56 16.52 -1.74 7.72
CA SER A 56 15.42 -1.89 8.68
C SER A 56 15.34 -0.70 9.64
N LEU A 57 16.48 -0.23 10.15
CA LEU A 57 16.53 0.95 11.01
C LEU A 57 16.07 2.21 10.27
N PHE A 58 16.53 2.41 9.03
CA PHE A 58 16.10 3.52 8.20
C PHE A 58 14.58 3.54 8.03
N TYR A 59 13.98 2.42 7.61
CA TYR A 59 12.53 2.38 7.41
C TYR A 59 11.74 2.49 8.72
N PHE A 60 12.25 1.94 9.82
CA PHE A 60 11.66 2.15 11.15
C PHE A 60 11.62 3.63 11.51
N LEU A 61 12.75 4.35 11.38
CA LEU A 61 12.83 5.78 11.66
C LEU A 61 11.97 6.61 10.69
N PHE A 62 11.96 6.23 9.41
CA PHE A 62 11.16 6.89 8.37
C PHE A 62 9.66 6.83 8.69
N PHE A 63 9.13 5.64 8.96
CA PHE A 63 7.72 5.47 9.31
C PHE A 63 7.41 5.99 10.72
N ALA A 64 8.32 5.88 11.68
CA ALA A 64 8.16 6.49 13.00
C ALA A 64 8.03 8.00 12.90
N ALA A 65 8.90 8.67 12.12
CA ALA A 65 8.82 10.11 11.89
C ALA A 65 7.48 10.49 11.23
N GLY A 66 7.07 9.76 10.19
CA GLY A 66 5.76 9.95 9.56
C GLY A 66 4.60 9.84 10.56
N ALA A 67 4.60 8.79 11.38
CA ALA A 67 3.58 8.52 12.39
C ALA A 67 3.56 9.57 13.51
N LEU A 68 4.73 9.96 14.03
CA LEU A 68 4.87 10.98 15.07
C LEU A 68 4.44 12.37 14.60
N VAL A 69 4.47 12.64 13.30
CA VAL A 69 3.94 13.88 12.73
C VAL A 69 2.43 13.76 12.49
N ILE A 70 1.99 12.75 11.74
CA ILE A 70 0.61 12.71 11.25
C ILE A 70 -0.42 12.48 12.37
N TYR A 71 -0.18 11.51 13.25
CA TYR A 71 -1.19 11.11 14.24
C TYR A 71 -1.53 12.22 15.23
N PRO A 72 -0.58 12.94 15.88
CA PRO A 72 -0.97 14.04 16.76
C PRO A 72 -1.66 15.18 16.00
N ILE A 73 -1.27 15.47 14.76
CA ILE A 73 -1.92 16.50 13.93
C ILE A 73 -3.38 16.15 13.64
N VAL A 74 -3.66 14.94 13.14
CA VAL A 74 -5.05 14.54 12.85
C VAL A 74 -5.87 14.47 14.12
N LEU A 75 -5.31 13.98 15.22
CA LEU A 75 -6.01 13.94 16.51
C LEU A 75 -6.29 15.34 17.05
N ALA A 76 -5.36 16.28 16.90
CA ALA A 76 -5.56 17.67 17.29
C ALA A 76 -6.71 18.34 16.53
N PHE A 77 -6.79 18.15 15.20
CA PHE A 77 -7.94 18.62 14.42
C PHE A 77 -9.25 18.11 15.00
N TYR A 78 -9.28 16.86 15.47
CA TYR A 78 -10.47 16.24 16.04
C TYR A 78 -10.70 16.48 17.53
N GLY A 79 -9.83 17.23 18.23
CA GLY A 79 -9.93 17.45 19.68
C GLY A 79 -9.65 16.19 20.50
N ARG A 80 -8.88 15.26 19.93
CA ARG A 80 -8.59 13.91 20.46
C ARG A 80 -7.11 13.72 20.79
N LEU A 81 -6.34 14.79 20.97
CA LEU A 81 -4.89 14.71 21.19
C LEU A 81 -4.51 13.86 22.41
N ASN A 82 -5.36 13.82 23.44
CA ASN A 82 -5.17 12.97 24.62
C ASN A 82 -5.15 11.47 24.30
N GLU A 83 -5.78 11.05 23.19
CA GLU A 83 -5.76 9.66 22.72
C GLU A 83 -4.47 9.27 22.01
N PHE A 84 -3.56 10.23 21.75
CA PHE A 84 -2.29 9.93 21.10
C PHE A 84 -1.42 9.01 21.95
N LYS A 85 -1.18 9.36 23.23
CA LYS A 85 -0.34 8.56 24.13
C LYS A 85 -0.86 7.12 24.29
N PRO A 86 -2.15 6.87 24.57
CA PRO A 86 -2.72 5.52 24.60
C PRO A 86 -2.61 4.75 23.27
N SER A 87 -2.57 5.46 22.14
CA SER A 87 -2.48 4.85 20.81
C SER A 87 -1.05 4.52 20.38
N ILE A 88 -0.02 5.02 21.07
CA ILE A 88 1.40 4.82 20.71
C ILE A 88 1.76 3.33 20.51
N PRO A 89 1.39 2.38 21.39
CA PRO A 89 1.77 0.98 21.20
C PRO A 89 1.21 0.39 19.89
N LEU A 90 -0.03 0.75 19.54
CA LEU A 90 -0.67 0.29 18.30
C LEU A 90 0.01 0.94 17.08
N ILE A 91 0.25 2.25 17.14
CA ILE A 91 0.93 3.01 16.07
C ILE A 91 2.36 2.47 15.84
N LEU A 92 3.09 2.18 16.92
CA LEU A 92 4.42 1.60 16.84
C LEU A 92 4.39 0.20 16.21
N GLY A 93 3.37 -0.60 16.53
CA GLY A 93 3.12 -1.87 15.85
C GLY A 93 2.97 -1.69 14.34
N PHE A 94 2.23 -0.68 13.89
CA PHE A 94 2.12 -0.36 12.45
C PHE A 94 3.48 -0.01 11.85
N VAL A 95 4.24 0.86 12.51
CA VAL A 95 5.58 1.29 12.07
C VAL A 95 6.52 0.09 11.91
N VAL A 96 6.52 -0.84 12.86
CA VAL A 96 7.36 -2.05 12.80
C VAL A 96 6.99 -2.93 11.59
N VAL A 97 5.70 -3.17 11.36
CA VAL A 97 5.26 -3.96 10.19
C VAL A 97 5.67 -3.28 8.89
N LEU A 98 5.43 -1.97 8.75
CA LEU A 98 5.84 -1.23 7.54
C LEU A 98 7.36 -1.25 7.34
N ALA A 99 8.13 -1.13 8.42
CA ALA A 99 9.58 -1.23 8.33
C ALA A 99 10.05 -2.59 7.81
N ILE A 100 9.50 -3.68 8.34
CA ILE A 100 9.81 -5.05 7.91
C ILE A 100 9.40 -5.26 6.44
N VAL A 101 8.18 -4.85 6.06
CA VAL A 101 7.69 -4.99 4.68
C VAL A 101 8.57 -4.25 3.68
N CYS A 102 9.16 -3.11 4.06
CA CYS A 102 10.04 -2.36 3.17
C CYS A 102 11.49 -2.84 3.18
N SER A 103 11.98 -3.42 4.28
CA SER A 103 13.39 -3.78 4.42
C SER A 103 13.70 -5.26 4.22
N ALA A 104 12.83 -6.17 4.66
CA ALA A 104 13.11 -7.60 4.70
C ALA A 104 13.07 -8.19 3.29
N ARG A 105 14.24 -8.49 2.72
CA ARG A 105 14.36 -9.05 1.38
C ARG A 105 15.30 -10.25 1.38
N ILE A 106 14.84 -11.35 0.79
CA ILE A 106 15.68 -12.48 0.41
C ILE A 106 16.43 -12.08 -0.87
N ARG A 107 17.76 -12.10 -0.79
CA ARG A 107 18.68 -11.64 -1.83
C ARG A 107 19.64 -12.71 -2.32
N ASP A 108 19.72 -13.83 -1.60
CA ASP A 108 20.61 -14.92 -1.94
C ASP A 108 20.01 -15.75 -3.09
N SER A 109 20.56 -15.57 -4.29
CA SER A 109 20.16 -16.29 -5.49
C SER A 109 20.49 -17.78 -5.44
N GLU A 110 21.44 -18.21 -4.58
CA GLU A 110 21.83 -19.62 -4.44
C GLU A 110 20.67 -20.49 -3.95
N LEU A 111 19.69 -19.91 -3.25
CA LEU A 111 18.46 -20.58 -2.83
C LEU A 111 17.65 -21.14 -4.02
N PHE A 112 17.84 -20.56 -5.21
CA PHE A 112 17.14 -20.92 -6.44
C PHE A 112 18.07 -21.49 -7.51
N ARG A 113 19.27 -21.96 -7.16
CA ARG A 113 20.22 -22.57 -8.12
C ARG A 113 19.68 -23.79 -8.88
N TRP A 114 18.60 -24.40 -8.36
CA TRP A 114 17.90 -25.52 -8.99
C TRP A 114 16.92 -25.06 -10.08
N ALA A 115 16.56 -23.77 -10.10
CA ALA A 115 15.73 -23.17 -11.14
C ALA A 115 16.59 -22.81 -12.35
N GLY A 116 15.98 -22.78 -13.55
CA GLY A 116 16.65 -22.26 -14.74
C GLY A 116 17.08 -20.80 -14.52
N SER A 117 18.18 -20.37 -15.14
CA SER A 117 18.73 -19.02 -14.97
C SER A 117 17.71 -17.91 -15.24
N SER A 118 16.83 -18.10 -16.23
CA SER A 118 15.73 -17.18 -16.55
C SER A 118 14.61 -17.11 -15.51
N SER A 119 14.62 -17.99 -14.51
CA SER A 119 13.58 -18.10 -13.47
C SER A 119 14.03 -17.62 -12.09
N ILE A 120 15.33 -17.43 -11.86
CA ILE A 120 15.87 -17.07 -10.54
C ILE A 120 15.30 -15.74 -10.04
N GLU A 121 15.27 -14.72 -10.89
CA GLU A 121 14.79 -13.39 -10.53
C GLU A 121 13.31 -13.40 -10.11
N ILE A 122 12.44 -14.02 -10.91
CA ILE A 122 11.01 -14.13 -10.60
C ILE A 122 10.74 -15.04 -9.40
N ALA A 123 11.53 -16.09 -9.19
CA ALA A 123 11.44 -16.93 -8.00
C ALA A 123 11.79 -16.14 -6.73
N MET A 124 12.86 -15.36 -6.77
CA MET A 124 13.23 -14.44 -5.70
C MET A 124 12.17 -13.37 -5.45
N LEU A 125 11.58 -12.81 -6.51
CA LEU A 125 10.50 -11.83 -6.39
C LEU A 125 9.27 -12.47 -5.72
N THR A 126 8.90 -13.67 -6.13
CA THR A 126 7.77 -14.43 -5.59
C THR A 126 7.94 -14.73 -4.10
N ILE A 127 9.10 -15.23 -3.68
CA ILE A 127 9.35 -15.52 -2.25
C ILE A 127 9.39 -14.25 -1.40
N ASN A 128 9.83 -13.12 -1.97
CA ASN A 128 9.79 -11.83 -1.29
C ASN A 128 8.35 -11.34 -1.05
N TYR A 129 7.42 -11.59 -1.98
CA TYR A 129 5.98 -11.35 -1.72
C TYR A 129 5.45 -12.27 -0.63
N VAL A 130 5.83 -13.55 -0.61
CA VAL A 130 5.46 -14.46 0.49
C VAL A 130 5.96 -13.94 1.84
N GLY A 131 7.22 -13.48 1.92
CA GLY A 131 7.75 -12.85 3.13
C GLY A 131 6.98 -11.59 3.55
N THR A 132 6.57 -10.77 2.57
CA THR A 132 5.77 -9.56 2.79
C THR A 132 4.37 -9.91 3.32
N ILE A 133 3.74 -10.94 2.75
CA ILE A 133 2.45 -11.46 3.21
C ILE A 133 2.53 -11.86 4.68
N LEU A 134 3.56 -12.62 5.05
CA LEU A 134 3.78 -13.06 6.43
C LEU A 134 3.94 -11.84 7.37
N ALA A 135 4.70 -10.83 6.97
CA ALA A 135 4.89 -9.62 7.78
C ALA A 135 3.55 -8.87 8.01
N TYR A 136 2.70 -8.75 6.98
CA TYR A 136 1.40 -8.08 7.10
C TYR A 136 0.41 -8.82 8.01
N ILE A 137 0.43 -10.15 8.06
CA ILE A 137 -0.57 -10.92 8.82
C ILE A 137 -0.24 -11.10 10.31
N VAL A 138 1.04 -11.04 10.69
CA VAL A 138 1.48 -11.34 12.07
C VAL A 138 0.75 -10.48 13.11
N LEU A 139 0.74 -9.17 12.93
CA LEU A 139 0.15 -8.24 13.91
C LEU A 139 -1.39 -8.29 13.92
N PRO A 140 -2.10 -8.30 12.78
CA PRO A 140 -3.55 -8.55 12.75
C PRO A 140 -3.97 -9.87 13.40
N ILE A 141 -3.26 -10.97 13.16
CA ILE A 141 -3.57 -12.27 13.78
C ILE A 141 -3.36 -12.20 15.29
N ALA A 142 -2.23 -11.67 15.75
CA ALA A 142 -1.97 -11.47 17.18
C ALA A 142 -3.08 -10.63 17.84
N TRP A 143 -3.55 -9.57 17.17
CA TRP A 143 -4.66 -8.76 17.64
C TRP A 143 -5.96 -9.54 17.78
N ILE A 144 -6.35 -10.33 16.78
CA ILE A 144 -7.57 -11.16 16.83
C ILE A 144 -7.51 -12.15 17.99
N ILE A 145 -6.35 -12.78 18.21
CA ILE A 145 -6.14 -13.75 19.29
C ILE A 145 -6.26 -13.07 20.66
N VAL A 146 -5.54 -11.97 20.89
CA VAL A 146 -5.55 -11.25 22.17
C VAL A 146 -6.92 -10.64 22.46
N ARG A 147 -7.66 -10.22 21.43
CA ARG A 147 -8.99 -9.59 21.54
C ARG A 147 -10.14 -10.56 21.27
N LYS A 148 -9.95 -11.88 21.40
CA LYS A 148 -10.96 -12.90 21.02
C LYS A 148 -12.39 -12.61 21.50
N ASN A 149 -12.56 -12.05 22.70
CA ASN A 149 -13.86 -11.76 23.30
C ASN A 149 -14.31 -10.29 23.19
N SER A 150 -13.56 -9.45 22.47
CA SER A 150 -13.87 -8.04 22.29
C SER A 150 -14.42 -7.77 20.87
N PRO A 151 -15.43 -6.88 20.72
CA PRO A 151 -15.86 -6.42 19.40
C PRO A 151 -14.74 -5.70 18.62
N ASP A 152 -13.69 -5.22 19.30
CA ASP A 152 -12.53 -4.55 18.68
C ASP A 152 -11.63 -5.50 17.86
N ARG A 153 -11.88 -6.83 17.90
CA ARG A 153 -11.16 -7.80 17.05
C ARG A 153 -11.53 -7.70 15.56
N PHE A 154 -12.56 -6.91 15.23
CA PHE A 154 -13.13 -6.83 13.89
C PHE A 154 -12.20 -6.17 12.87
N LEU A 155 -11.94 -6.86 11.76
CA LEU A 155 -11.07 -6.38 10.67
C LEU A 155 -11.78 -6.17 9.31
N GLY A 156 -13.11 -6.25 9.25
CA GLY A 156 -13.83 -6.05 7.98
C GLY A 156 -13.82 -7.24 7.01
N LEU A 157 -13.58 -8.45 7.51
CA LEU A 157 -13.52 -9.69 6.69
C LEU A 157 -14.86 -10.45 6.62
N SER A 158 -16.00 -9.79 6.82
CA SER A 158 -17.30 -10.49 6.99
C SER A 158 -18.35 -10.22 5.91
N LYS A 159 -18.17 -9.21 5.06
CA LYS A 159 -19.22 -8.79 4.09
C LYS A 159 -18.67 -8.66 2.69
N SER A 160 -19.23 -9.37 1.73
CA SER A 160 -18.88 -9.19 0.32
C SER A 160 -19.25 -7.79 -0.18
N PRO A 161 -18.46 -7.21 -1.09
CA PRO A 161 -18.75 -5.89 -1.65
C PRO A 161 -19.83 -6.01 -2.74
N LYS A 162 -20.50 -4.91 -3.05
CA LYS A 162 -21.36 -4.86 -4.24
C LYS A 162 -20.47 -4.80 -5.48
N PHE A 163 -20.54 -5.83 -6.33
CA PHE A 163 -19.64 -5.97 -7.48
C PHE A 163 -19.71 -4.78 -8.45
N GLY A 164 -20.89 -4.21 -8.68
CA GLY A 164 -21.04 -3.02 -9.53
C GLY A 164 -20.30 -1.77 -9.02
N GLU A 165 -20.07 -1.65 -7.71
CA GLU A 165 -19.30 -0.54 -7.13
C GLU A 165 -17.79 -0.75 -7.28
N VAL A 166 -17.35 -2.01 -7.15
CA VAL A 166 -15.97 -2.43 -7.44
C VAL A 166 -15.63 -2.15 -8.89
N LEU A 167 -16.47 -2.61 -9.83
CA LEU A 167 -16.30 -2.38 -11.26
C LEU A 167 -16.27 -0.89 -11.61
N PHE A 168 -17.15 -0.09 -11.00
CA PHE A 168 -17.18 1.35 -11.25
C PHE A 168 -15.87 2.02 -10.82
N LEU A 169 -15.39 1.74 -9.60
CA LEU A 169 -14.16 2.34 -9.08
C LEU A 169 -12.91 1.86 -9.84
N LEU A 170 -12.85 0.58 -10.17
CA LEU A 170 -11.80 0.03 -11.03
C LEU A 170 -11.84 0.67 -12.42
N GLY A 171 -13.03 0.85 -13.00
CA GLY A 171 -13.22 1.50 -14.29
C GLY A 171 -12.73 2.95 -14.33
N LEU A 172 -12.78 3.69 -13.22
CA LEU A 172 -12.18 5.02 -13.12
C LEU A 172 -10.65 4.99 -13.19
N MET A 173 -10.03 3.91 -12.72
CA MET A 173 -8.57 3.75 -12.74
C MET A 173 -8.05 3.34 -14.12
N LEU A 174 -8.84 2.61 -14.92
CA LEU A 174 -8.37 2.09 -16.22
C LEU A 174 -7.87 3.19 -17.18
N PRO A 175 -8.58 4.33 -17.40
CA PRO A 175 -8.06 5.41 -18.24
C PRO A 175 -6.77 6.01 -17.69
N ILE A 176 -6.65 6.14 -16.36
CA ILE A 176 -5.46 6.69 -15.70
C ILE A 176 -4.27 5.75 -15.93
N ILE A 177 -4.46 4.44 -15.76
CA ILE A 177 -3.44 3.42 -16.00
C ILE A 177 -3.03 3.39 -17.47
N ALA A 178 -4.00 3.45 -18.40
CA ALA A 178 -3.73 3.50 -19.84
C ALA A 178 -2.86 4.70 -20.20
N ILE A 179 -3.20 5.90 -19.73
CA ILE A 179 -2.38 7.11 -19.95
C ILE A 179 -1.00 6.95 -19.30
N ALA A 180 -0.93 6.46 -18.06
CA ALA A 180 0.34 6.27 -17.35
C ALA A 180 1.26 5.26 -18.03
N SER A 181 0.71 4.26 -18.74
CA SER A 181 1.47 3.22 -19.44
C SER A 181 2.39 3.74 -20.53
N PHE A 182 2.12 4.93 -21.07
CA PHE A 182 2.98 5.60 -22.05
C PHE A 182 4.19 6.32 -21.42
N SER A 183 4.32 6.31 -20.09
CA SER A 183 5.43 6.99 -19.40
C SER A 183 6.60 6.04 -19.13
N LEU A 184 7.82 6.54 -19.33
CA LEU A 184 9.05 5.80 -19.00
C LEU A 184 9.11 5.40 -17.51
N SER A 185 8.61 6.26 -16.62
CA SER A 185 8.56 5.95 -15.19
C SER A 185 7.69 4.74 -14.88
N PHE A 186 6.59 4.53 -15.62
CA PHE A 186 5.72 3.37 -15.45
C PHE A 186 6.38 2.10 -16.02
N LEU A 187 6.91 2.19 -17.25
CA LEU A 187 7.56 1.07 -17.93
C LEU A 187 8.89 0.63 -17.27
N SER A 188 9.50 1.50 -16.46
CA SER A 188 10.66 1.15 -15.63
C SER A 188 10.33 0.19 -14.48
N VAL A 189 9.05 0.07 -14.11
CA VAL A 189 8.57 -0.77 -13.00
C VAL A 189 7.76 -1.96 -13.51
N TYR A 190 6.92 -1.75 -14.53
CA TYR A 190 5.97 -2.73 -15.04
C TYR A 190 6.35 -3.23 -16.46
N PRO A 191 6.03 -4.48 -16.83
CA PRO A 191 5.54 -5.52 -15.94
C PRO A 191 6.65 -5.95 -14.95
N ARG A 192 6.26 -6.35 -13.74
CA ARG A 192 7.20 -6.71 -12.67
C ARG A 192 7.73 -8.13 -12.82
N PHE A 193 6.99 -9.02 -13.47
CA PHE A 193 7.40 -10.41 -13.67
C PHE A 193 8.46 -10.55 -14.78
N ALA A 194 8.63 -9.55 -15.64
CA ALA A 194 9.59 -9.61 -16.74
C ALA A 194 10.96 -9.06 -16.35
N GLY A 195 12.01 -9.80 -16.70
CA GLY A 195 13.38 -9.29 -16.64
C GLY A 195 13.64 -8.28 -17.77
N ARG A 196 14.60 -7.38 -17.58
CA ARG A 196 15.01 -6.38 -18.58
C ARG A 196 16.44 -6.62 -19.02
N LEU A 197 16.66 -6.71 -20.33
CA LEU A 197 17.99 -6.73 -20.93
C LEU A 197 18.59 -5.32 -21.01
N SER A 198 19.91 -5.25 -21.21
CA SER A 198 20.65 -3.99 -21.33
C SER A 198 20.24 -3.13 -22.53
N ASP A 199 19.67 -3.76 -23.56
CA ASP A 199 19.13 -3.13 -24.76
C ASP A 199 17.65 -2.73 -24.62
N GLY A 200 17.01 -3.03 -23.47
CA GLY A 200 15.63 -2.67 -23.18
C GLY A 200 14.60 -3.75 -23.51
N TYR A 201 14.98 -4.87 -24.14
CA TYR A 201 14.03 -5.97 -24.41
C TYR A 201 13.63 -6.71 -23.12
N LEU A 202 12.38 -7.17 -23.10
CA LEU A 202 11.86 -7.98 -22.00
C LEU A 202 12.19 -9.45 -22.16
N ILE A 203 12.63 -10.07 -21.07
CA ILE A 203 12.73 -11.52 -20.94
C ILE A 203 11.55 -12.01 -20.12
N TYR A 204 10.72 -12.85 -20.74
CA TYR A 204 9.60 -13.49 -20.08
C TYR A 204 10.04 -14.82 -19.45
N PRO A 205 9.85 -15.03 -18.15
CA PRO A 205 10.11 -16.31 -17.52
C PRO A 205 9.06 -17.35 -17.92
N PRO A 206 9.28 -18.64 -17.60
CA PRO A 206 8.30 -19.68 -17.86
C PRO A 206 6.93 -19.36 -17.24
N ALA A 207 5.85 -19.71 -17.96
CA ALA A 207 4.47 -19.38 -17.57
C ALA A 207 4.10 -19.80 -16.14
N LEU A 208 4.63 -20.94 -15.66
CA LEU A 208 4.42 -21.39 -14.28
C LEU A 208 4.90 -20.35 -13.26
N TRP A 209 6.07 -19.75 -13.48
CA TRP A 209 6.61 -18.74 -12.56
C TRP A 209 5.82 -17.44 -12.61
N ILE A 210 5.33 -17.04 -13.79
CA ILE A 210 4.43 -15.89 -13.92
C ILE A 210 3.15 -16.15 -13.11
N ILE A 211 2.54 -17.34 -13.22
CA ILE A 211 1.33 -17.69 -12.46
C ILE A 211 1.60 -17.66 -10.94
N LEU A 212 2.71 -18.24 -10.48
CA LEU A 212 3.07 -18.24 -9.05
C LEU A 212 3.33 -16.83 -8.53
N PHE A 213 3.98 -15.99 -9.34
CA PHE A 213 4.18 -14.58 -9.05
C PHE A 213 2.84 -13.85 -8.94
N GLU A 214 1.95 -13.97 -9.94
CA GLU A 214 0.67 -13.25 -9.98
C GLU A 214 -0.24 -13.64 -8.80
N ILE A 215 -0.27 -14.93 -8.46
CA ILE A 215 -0.99 -15.41 -7.28
C ILE A 215 -0.42 -14.77 -6.01
N SER A 216 0.90 -14.81 -5.82
CA SER A 216 1.57 -14.24 -4.65
C SER A 216 1.39 -12.73 -4.58
N TYR A 217 1.43 -12.05 -5.73
CA TYR A 217 1.27 -10.60 -5.85
C TYR A 217 -0.17 -10.17 -5.53
N ALA A 218 -1.17 -10.89 -6.03
CA ALA A 218 -2.57 -10.65 -5.71
C ALA A 218 -2.88 -10.91 -4.21
N LEU A 219 -2.31 -11.98 -3.64
CA LEU A 219 -2.41 -12.28 -2.22
C LEU A 219 -1.76 -11.20 -1.34
N ASP A 220 -0.61 -10.66 -1.76
CA ASP A 220 0.06 -9.55 -1.09
C ASP A 220 -0.86 -8.33 -0.97
N PHE A 221 -1.55 -7.95 -2.06
CA PHE A 221 -2.54 -6.89 -2.00
C PHE A 221 -3.75 -7.22 -1.12
N ALA A 222 -4.20 -8.47 -1.10
CA ALA A 222 -5.30 -8.86 -0.22
C ALA A 222 -4.97 -8.66 1.26
N VAL A 223 -3.77 -9.07 1.69
CA VAL A 223 -3.32 -8.89 3.08
C VAL A 223 -2.92 -7.46 3.39
N LEU A 224 -2.35 -6.73 2.42
CA LEU A 224 -2.07 -5.29 2.54
C LEU A 224 -3.36 -4.49 2.74
N GLU A 225 -4.40 -4.74 1.94
CA GLU A 225 -5.70 -4.07 2.10
C GLU A 225 -6.33 -4.43 3.45
N THR A 226 -6.24 -5.69 3.88
CA THR A 226 -6.68 -6.12 5.20
C THR A 226 -5.90 -5.42 6.32
N PHE A 227 -4.59 -5.23 6.17
CA PHE A 227 -3.76 -4.53 7.13
C PHE A 227 -4.12 -3.05 7.22
N PHE A 228 -4.15 -2.33 6.10
CA PHE A 228 -4.42 -0.89 6.11
C PHE A 228 -5.89 -0.57 6.40
N ARG A 229 -6.85 -1.16 5.67
CA ARG A 229 -8.28 -0.80 5.79
C ARG A 229 -8.96 -1.55 6.92
N GLY A 230 -8.51 -2.77 7.21
CA GLY A 230 -9.01 -3.56 8.32
C GLY A 230 -8.33 -3.16 9.63
N PHE A 231 -7.06 -3.49 9.73
CA PHE A 231 -6.33 -3.45 11.01
C PHE A 231 -5.86 -2.05 11.44
N MET A 232 -5.40 -1.18 10.54
CA MET A 232 -5.03 0.18 10.93
C MET A 232 -6.25 1.06 11.19
N VAL A 233 -7.33 0.88 10.42
CA VAL A 233 -8.53 1.73 10.55
C VAL A 233 -9.45 1.27 11.68
N PHE A 234 -9.91 0.01 11.75
CA PHE A 234 -10.99 -0.35 12.70
C PHE A 234 -10.57 -0.25 14.18
N PRO A 235 -9.48 -0.92 14.64
CA PRO A 235 -8.95 -0.77 16.00
C PRO A 235 -8.63 0.67 16.42
N LEU A 236 -8.13 1.49 15.48
CA LEU A 236 -7.80 2.88 15.79
C LEU A 236 -9.08 3.72 15.84
N ALA A 237 -10.01 3.52 14.92
CA ALA A 237 -11.27 4.25 14.85
C ALA A 237 -12.14 4.04 16.09
N SER A 238 -12.11 2.87 16.73
CA SER A 238 -12.85 2.65 17.99
C SER A 238 -12.31 3.49 19.16
N ARG A 239 -11.05 3.97 19.07
CA ARG A 239 -10.43 4.86 20.06
C ARG A 239 -10.56 6.33 19.70
N VAL A 240 -10.17 6.68 18.47
CA VAL A 240 -9.98 8.09 18.08
C VAL A 240 -11.05 8.64 17.14
N GLY A 241 -11.96 7.78 16.68
CA GLY A 241 -12.93 8.09 15.64
C GLY A 241 -12.42 7.75 14.24
N SER A 242 -13.35 7.55 13.31
CA SER A 242 -13.05 7.06 11.96
C SER A 242 -12.26 8.04 11.10
N LYS A 243 -12.60 9.33 11.16
CA LYS A 243 -11.97 10.36 10.31
C LYS A 243 -10.46 10.50 10.57
N PRO A 244 -9.98 10.71 11.82
CA PRO A 244 -8.54 10.73 12.09
C PRO A 244 -7.86 9.39 11.80
N ALA A 245 -8.52 8.26 12.05
CA ALA A 245 -7.97 6.94 11.72
C ALA A 245 -7.74 6.77 10.20
N VAL A 246 -8.71 7.14 9.37
CA VAL A 246 -8.60 7.08 7.90
C VAL A 246 -7.55 8.05 7.37
N LEU A 247 -7.50 9.30 7.87
CA LEU A 247 -6.49 10.28 7.44
C LEU A 247 -5.07 9.85 7.80
N GLY A 248 -4.87 9.39 9.04
CA GLY A 248 -3.57 8.86 9.49
C GLY A 248 -3.14 7.65 8.67
N MET A 249 -4.07 6.72 8.42
CA MET A 249 -3.82 5.55 7.57
C MET A 249 -3.45 5.94 6.14
N ALA A 250 -4.21 6.85 5.50
CA ALA A 250 -3.97 7.29 4.13
C ALA A 250 -2.59 7.96 3.96
N PHE A 251 -2.18 8.76 4.94
CA PHE A 251 -0.84 9.36 4.95
C PHE A 251 0.26 8.31 5.02
N MET A 252 0.17 7.36 5.97
CA MET A 252 1.15 6.28 6.13
C MET A 252 1.19 5.37 4.89
N TYR A 253 0.03 5.10 4.29
CA TYR A 253 -0.09 4.34 3.05
C TYR A 253 0.56 5.08 1.87
N GLY A 254 0.44 6.40 1.81
CA GLY A 254 1.16 7.22 0.85
C GLY A 254 2.69 7.14 1.02
N LEU A 255 3.19 7.22 2.27
CA LEU A 255 4.62 7.10 2.57
C LEU A 255 5.21 5.75 2.11
N LEU A 256 4.43 4.66 2.21
CA LEU A 256 4.83 3.33 1.73
C LEU A 256 5.24 3.33 0.25
N HIS A 257 4.67 4.25 -0.55
CA HIS A 257 4.90 4.34 -1.99
C HIS A 257 6.04 5.29 -2.37
N PHE A 258 6.79 5.85 -1.43
CA PHE A 258 7.82 6.87 -1.74
C PHE A 258 9.03 6.34 -2.53
N THR A 259 9.14 5.02 -2.71
CA THR A 259 10.10 4.39 -3.63
C THR A 259 9.54 4.14 -5.04
N LYS A 260 8.25 4.42 -5.26
CA LYS A 260 7.52 4.22 -6.53
C LYS A 260 7.52 5.50 -7.38
N PRO A 261 7.08 5.45 -8.65
CA PRO A 261 6.88 6.65 -9.47
C PRO A 261 6.04 7.71 -8.75
N GLN A 262 6.38 8.98 -8.94
CA GLN A 262 5.81 10.09 -8.16
C GLN A 262 4.29 10.18 -8.17
N TYR A 263 3.68 9.91 -9.33
CA TYR A 263 2.22 9.98 -9.49
C TYR A 263 1.51 8.72 -8.97
N GLU A 264 2.20 7.58 -8.92
CA GLU A 264 1.71 6.38 -8.23
C GLU A 264 1.67 6.64 -6.72
N ALA A 265 2.72 7.24 -6.15
CA ALA A 265 2.74 7.63 -4.74
C ALA A 265 1.69 8.68 -4.40
N LEU A 266 1.51 9.70 -5.25
CA LEU A 266 0.46 10.70 -5.05
C LEU A 266 -0.93 10.07 -5.13
N GLY A 267 -1.17 9.23 -6.14
CA GLY A 267 -2.42 8.48 -6.30
C GLY A 267 -2.70 7.54 -5.12
N SER A 268 -1.65 6.95 -4.53
CA SER A 268 -1.78 6.05 -3.40
C SER A 268 -2.36 6.75 -2.16
N PHE A 269 -2.05 8.03 -1.90
CA PHE A 269 -2.69 8.79 -0.81
C PHE A 269 -4.21 8.86 -1.01
N PHE A 270 -4.65 9.20 -2.22
CA PHE A 270 -6.08 9.28 -2.56
C PHE A 270 -6.75 7.89 -2.54
N GLY A 271 -6.09 6.86 -3.07
CA GLY A 271 -6.57 5.47 -2.99
C GLY A 271 -6.67 4.96 -1.55
N GLY A 272 -5.70 5.32 -0.71
CA GLY A 272 -5.70 5.12 0.74
C GLY A 272 -6.92 5.74 1.39
N PHE A 273 -7.13 7.03 1.14
CA PHE A 273 -8.23 7.81 1.68
C PHE A 273 -9.60 7.27 1.24
N ILE A 274 -9.82 7.12 -0.07
CA ILE A 274 -11.10 6.70 -0.65
C ILE A 274 -11.48 5.29 -0.19
N LEU A 275 -10.56 4.33 -0.32
CA LEU A 275 -10.83 2.95 0.09
C LEU A 275 -10.94 2.82 1.61
N GLY A 276 -10.19 3.61 2.38
CA GLY A 276 -10.33 3.69 3.84
C GLY A 276 -11.73 4.13 4.28
N MET A 277 -12.28 5.19 3.68
CA MET A 277 -13.65 5.64 3.95
C MET A 277 -14.69 4.57 3.58
N ILE A 278 -14.55 3.99 2.39
CA ILE A 278 -15.45 2.95 1.88
C ILE A 278 -15.44 1.73 2.81
N SER A 279 -14.26 1.26 3.20
CA SER A 279 -14.15 0.11 4.08
C SER A 279 -14.73 0.39 5.46
N TYR A 280 -14.53 1.59 6.00
CA TYR A 280 -15.14 1.96 7.27
C TYR A 280 -16.68 2.05 7.19
N ARG A 281 -17.23 2.61 6.11
CA ARG A 281 -18.69 2.72 5.89
C ARG A 281 -19.33 1.35 5.68
N THR A 282 -18.76 0.53 4.83
CA THR A 282 -19.31 -0.80 4.49
C THR A 282 -19.02 -1.87 5.55
N LYS A 283 -18.07 -1.59 6.46
CA LYS A 283 -17.49 -2.58 7.37
C LYS A 283 -16.89 -3.77 6.59
N SER A 284 -16.26 -3.49 5.46
CA SER A 284 -15.68 -4.50 4.57
C SER A 284 -14.40 -4.05 3.88
N VAL A 285 -13.37 -4.89 3.87
CA VAL A 285 -12.12 -4.63 3.12
C VAL A 285 -12.16 -5.19 1.70
N TYR A 286 -13.12 -6.08 1.38
CA TYR A 286 -13.14 -6.80 0.11
C TYR A 286 -13.26 -5.90 -1.13
N ALA A 287 -13.95 -4.76 -1.02
CA ALA A 287 -13.98 -3.78 -2.11
C ALA A 287 -12.57 -3.27 -2.43
N GLY A 288 -11.80 -2.90 -1.41
CA GLY A 288 -10.41 -2.47 -1.56
C GLY A 288 -9.52 -3.57 -2.13
N ILE A 289 -9.66 -4.81 -1.63
CA ILE A 289 -8.94 -5.99 -2.14
C ILE A 289 -9.15 -6.15 -3.64
N LEU A 290 -10.41 -6.23 -4.09
CA LEU A 290 -10.72 -6.47 -5.50
C LEU A 290 -10.28 -5.31 -6.40
N ILE A 291 -10.44 -4.06 -5.94
CA ILE A 291 -10.01 -2.88 -6.69
C ILE A 291 -8.48 -2.87 -6.82
N HIS A 292 -7.74 -3.13 -5.74
CA HIS A 292 -6.29 -3.07 -5.77
C HIS A 292 -5.70 -4.20 -6.63
N ILE A 293 -6.17 -5.43 -6.46
CA ILE A 293 -5.78 -6.55 -7.34
C ILE A 293 -6.09 -6.21 -8.80
N GLY A 294 -7.28 -5.68 -9.08
CA GLY A 294 -7.65 -5.26 -10.43
C GLY A 294 -6.74 -4.17 -11.01
N VAL A 295 -6.38 -3.16 -10.21
CA VAL A 295 -5.43 -2.10 -10.60
C VAL A 295 -4.06 -2.69 -10.88
N ALA A 296 -3.54 -3.56 -10.02
CA ALA A 296 -2.23 -4.17 -10.18
C ALA A 296 -2.16 -5.02 -11.46
N LEU A 297 -3.14 -5.90 -11.68
CA LEU A 297 -3.22 -6.72 -12.89
C LEU A 297 -3.38 -5.86 -14.15
N ALA A 298 -4.16 -4.78 -14.07
CA ALA A 298 -4.30 -3.83 -15.18
C ALA A 298 -2.97 -3.12 -15.49
N MET A 299 -2.14 -2.83 -14.49
CA MET A 299 -0.82 -2.21 -14.70
C MET A 299 0.17 -3.19 -15.36
N GLU A 300 0.21 -4.44 -14.89
CA GLU A 300 1.01 -5.51 -15.51
C GLU A 300 0.60 -5.73 -16.98
N LEU A 301 -0.71 -5.81 -17.24
CA LEU A 301 -1.25 -5.97 -18.59
C LEU A 301 -0.94 -4.77 -19.49
N ALA A 302 -1.19 -3.55 -19.01
CA ALA A 302 -0.95 -2.33 -19.80
C ALA A 302 0.52 -2.21 -20.19
N ALA A 303 1.45 -2.47 -19.28
CA ALA A 303 2.88 -2.46 -19.61
C ALA A 303 3.24 -3.57 -20.60
N THR A 304 2.73 -4.78 -20.40
CA THR A 304 2.96 -5.91 -21.33
C THR A 304 2.51 -5.56 -22.75
N LEU A 305 1.33 -4.94 -22.91
CA LEU A 305 0.84 -4.49 -24.21
C LEU A 305 1.73 -3.40 -24.83
N GLN A 306 2.27 -2.47 -24.03
CA GLN A 306 3.22 -1.45 -24.52
C GLN A 306 4.46 -2.09 -25.13
N PHE A 307 5.07 -3.05 -24.42
CA PHE A 307 6.26 -3.74 -24.91
C PHE A 307 5.99 -4.68 -26.09
N LEU A 308 4.78 -5.22 -26.24
CA LEU A 308 4.45 -6.11 -27.34
C LEU A 308 4.07 -5.39 -28.64
N TYR A 309 3.48 -4.20 -28.54
CA TYR A 309 2.82 -3.56 -29.71
C TYR A 309 3.24 -2.12 -29.98
N PHE A 310 3.90 -1.44 -29.04
CA PHE A 310 4.13 0.01 -29.13
C PHE A 310 5.59 0.44 -28.95
N MET A 311 6.44 -0.41 -28.38
CA MET A 311 7.87 -0.15 -28.27
C MET A 311 8.61 -1.00 -29.32
N GLU A 312 8.93 -0.37 -30.44
CA GLU A 312 9.91 -0.88 -31.43
C GLU A 312 11.34 -0.54 -31.00
#